data_AF-A0A8J7IR43-F1
#
_entry.id   AF-A0A8J7IR43-F1
#
_cell.length_a   1.000
_cell.length_b   1.000
_cell.length_c   1.000
_cell.angle_alpha   90.00
_cell.angle_beta   90.00
_cell.angle_gamma   90.00
#
_symmetry.space_group_name_H-M   'P 1'
#
loop_
_entity.id
_entity.type
_entity.pdbx_description
1 polymer ?
#
loop_
_entity_poly.entity_id
_entity_poly.type
_entity_poly.pdbx_seq_one_letter_code
_entity_poly.pdbx_strand_id
1 'polypeptide(L)'
;MTPAWCEAGGARGYVVTQAFTWDIGREGAGLKLHVPEGREFESSVPRSLQWLWSPHDPYFLKAAVVHDILLEDGNGAVFSDSQWFDAARSAGAPGLKTWVAYFGMMGRRFLQWVWSRKGKPHV
;
A
#
# COMPACT_ATOMS: atom_id res chain seq x y z
N MET A 1 -12.95 -2.49 -12.81
CA MET A 1 -12.01 -2.35 -13.93
C MET A 1 -10.61 -2.29 -13.34
N THR A 2 -9.77 -3.27 -13.65
CA THR A 2 -8.34 -3.21 -13.34
C THR A 2 -7.70 -2.13 -14.23
N PRO A 3 -6.81 -1.30 -13.68
CA PRO A 3 -6.17 -0.23 -14.46
C PRO A 3 -5.16 -0.82 -15.44
N ALA A 4 -4.88 -0.13 -16.56
CA ALA A 4 -4.06 -0.65 -17.67
C ALA A 4 -2.61 -1.03 -17.30
N TRP A 5 -2.13 -0.63 -16.13
CA TRP A 5 -0.76 -0.87 -15.66
C TRP A 5 -0.63 -2.09 -14.73
N CYS A 6 -1.73 -2.74 -14.33
CA CYS A 6 -1.69 -3.98 -13.54
C CYS A 6 -2.84 -4.94 -13.85
N GLU A 7 -2.58 -6.23 -13.65
CA GLU A 7 -3.56 -7.30 -13.82
C GLU A 7 -3.71 -8.10 -12.51
N ALA A 8 -4.89 -8.66 -12.28
CA ALA A 8 -5.12 -9.60 -11.19
C ALA A 8 -4.51 -10.96 -11.55
N GLY A 9 -3.58 -11.46 -10.75
CA GLY A 9 -2.81 -12.68 -11.04
C GLY A 9 -1.55 -12.83 -10.18
N GLY A 10 -0.72 -13.82 -10.49
CA GLY A 10 0.52 -14.09 -9.74
C GLY A 10 0.30 -14.75 -8.38
N ALA A 11 1.38 -15.01 -7.65
CA ALA A 11 1.33 -15.65 -6.33
C ALA A 11 0.81 -14.70 -5.24
N ARG A 12 0.99 -13.38 -5.39
CA ARG A 12 0.52 -12.34 -4.44
C ARG A 12 -0.86 -11.74 -4.77
N GLY A 13 -1.42 -12.06 -5.93
CA GLY A 13 -2.78 -11.68 -6.33
C GLY A 13 -2.87 -10.54 -7.34
N TYR A 14 -1.85 -9.69 -7.46
CA TYR A 14 -1.72 -8.72 -8.55
C TYR A 14 -0.31 -8.68 -9.11
N VAL A 15 -0.20 -8.40 -10.42
CA VAL A 15 1.07 -8.24 -11.15
C VAL A 15 1.08 -6.90 -11.88
N VAL A 16 2.19 -6.17 -11.79
CA VAL A 16 2.44 -4.97 -12.59
C VAL A 16 2.73 -5.37 -14.03
N THR A 17 1.91 -4.93 -14.97
CA THR A 17 2.06 -5.21 -16.41
C THR A 17 2.76 -4.08 -17.15
N GLN A 18 2.86 -2.90 -16.53
CA GLN A 18 3.55 -1.76 -17.12
C GLN A 18 4.41 -1.07 -16.06
N ALA A 19 5.72 -0.99 -16.31
CA ALA A 19 6.63 -0.27 -15.44
C ALA A 19 6.24 1.22 -15.35
N PHE A 20 6.34 1.78 -14.15
CA PHE A 20 6.09 3.20 -13.93
C PHE A 20 7.01 3.75 -12.84
N THR A 21 7.11 5.07 -12.78
CA THR A 21 7.91 5.75 -11.76
C THR A 21 6.98 6.53 -10.84
N TRP A 22 7.26 6.49 -9.54
CA TRP A 22 6.52 7.21 -8.50
C TRP A 22 7.46 8.20 -7.81
N ASP A 23 7.13 9.49 -7.84
CA ASP A 23 7.85 10.51 -7.09
C ASP A 23 7.45 10.44 -5.61
N ILE A 24 8.43 10.17 -4.74
CA ILE A 24 8.23 10.08 -3.30
C ILE A 24 8.18 11.49 -2.69
N GLY A 25 7.18 11.74 -1.84
CA GLY A 25 7.02 12.99 -1.10
C GLY A 25 6.43 14.11 -1.94
N ARG A 26 7.28 14.94 -2.57
CA ARG A 26 6.84 16.07 -3.40
C ARG A 26 7.23 15.82 -4.85
N GLU A 27 6.30 16.10 -5.75
CA GLU A 27 6.58 16.13 -7.19
C GLU A 27 7.82 17.00 -7.49
N GLY A 28 8.83 16.39 -8.11
CA GLY A 28 10.10 17.06 -8.42
C GLY A 28 11.15 17.08 -7.29
N ALA A 29 10.93 16.39 -6.17
CA ALA A 29 11.92 16.25 -5.10
C ALA A 29 13.15 15.42 -5.51
N GLY A 30 13.10 14.73 -6.65
CA GLY A 30 14.19 13.91 -7.20
C GLY A 30 14.26 12.49 -6.65
N LEU A 31 13.48 12.18 -5.61
CA LEU A 31 13.38 10.83 -5.06
C LEU A 31 12.32 10.04 -5.82
N LYS A 32 12.78 9.19 -6.75
CA LYS A 32 11.92 8.42 -7.67
C LYS A 32 11.98 6.94 -7.32
N LEU A 33 10.83 6.37 -6.99
CA LEU A 33 10.65 4.93 -6.86
C LEU A 33 10.36 4.34 -8.24
N HIS A 34 11.22 3.46 -8.70
CA HIS A 34 10.99 2.73 -9.94
C HIS A 34 10.22 1.44 -9.65
N VAL A 35 9.04 1.29 -10.25
CA VAL A 35 8.22 0.09 -10.15
C VAL A 35 8.44 -0.73 -11.42
N PRO A 36 9.13 -1.88 -11.34
CA PRO A 36 9.41 -2.70 -12.51
C PRO A 36 8.17 -3.47 -12.97
N GLU A 37 8.12 -3.77 -14.26
CA GLU A 37 7.17 -4.72 -14.84
C GLU A 37 7.40 -6.14 -14.29
N GLY A 38 6.33 -6.93 -14.17
CA GLY A 38 6.35 -8.29 -13.62
C GLY A 38 6.37 -8.33 -12.10
N ARG A 39 6.33 -7.18 -11.42
CA ARG A 39 6.31 -7.10 -9.97
C ARG A 39 4.97 -7.58 -9.41
N GLU A 40 5.03 -8.59 -8.54
CA GLU A 40 3.86 -9.03 -7.80
C GLU A 40 3.66 -8.23 -6.50
N PHE A 41 2.42 -7.88 -6.18
CA PHE A 41 2.05 -7.16 -4.96
C PHE A 41 0.69 -7.61 -4.42
N GLU A 42 0.43 -7.36 -3.13
CA GLU A 42 -0.85 -7.67 -2.50
C GLU A 42 -1.72 -6.40 -2.40
N SER A 43 -3.05 -6.55 -2.52
CA SER A 43 -3.96 -5.41 -2.29
C SER A 43 -3.90 -4.97 -0.81
N SER A 44 -3.68 -3.67 -0.56
CA SER A 44 -3.66 -3.12 0.80
C SER A 44 -5.01 -3.16 1.52
N VAL A 45 -6.10 -3.56 0.84
CA VAL A 45 -7.42 -3.69 1.47
C VAL A 45 -7.47 -4.99 2.29
N PRO A 46 -7.45 -4.92 3.64
CA PRO A 46 -7.49 -6.12 4.46
C PRO A 46 -8.81 -6.86 4.24
N ARG A 47 -8.77 -8.20 4.31
CA ARG A 47 -9.93 -9.07 4.02
C ARG A 47 -11.19 -8.69 4.80
N SER A 48 -11.06 -8.22 6.03
CA SER A 48 -12.17 -7.75 6.86
C SER A 48 -12.86 -6.49 6.33
N LEU A 49 -12.17 -5.68 5.53
CA LEU A 49 -12.71 -4.47 4.90
C LEU A 49 -13.10 -4.68 3.43
N GLN A 50 -12.84 -5.86 2.86
CA GLN A 50 -13.21 -6.17 1.47
C GLN A 50 -14.74 -6.17 1.23
N TRP A 51 -15.54 -6.34 2.29
CA TRP A 51 -16.99 -6.22 2.21
C TRP A 51 -17.48 -4.77 1.99
N LEU A 52 -16.67 -3.78 2.39
CA LEU A 52 -16.99 -2.36 2.31
C LEU A 52 -16.27 -1.69 1.13
N TRP A 53 -15.06 -2.16 0.80
CA TRP A 53 -14.25 -1.64 -0.30
C TRP A 53 -13.78 -2.76 -1.21
N SER A 54 -13.96 -2.57 -2.52
CA SER A 54 -13.45 -3.52 -3.50
C SER A 54 -11.92 -3.57 -3.47
N PRO A 55 -11.30 -4.76 -3.35
CA PRO A 55 -9.85 -4.90 -3.42
C PRO A 55 -9.28 -4.58 -4.82
N HIS A 56 -10.14 -4.46 -5.81
CA HIS A 56 -9.82 -4.12 -7.21
C HIS A 56 -9.92 -2.62 -7.50
N ASP A 57 -10.04 -1.77 -6.47
CA ASP A 57 -10.12 -0.32 -6.68
C ASP A 57 -8.76 0.20 -7.19
N PRO A 58 -8.68 0.74 -8.43
CA PRO A 58 -7.42 1.14 -9.05
C PRO A 58 -6.64 2.15 -8.22
N TYR A 59 -7.33 2.94 -7.38
CA TYR A 59 -6.68 3.90 -6.51
C TYR A 59 -5.85 3.25 -5.41
N PHE A 60 -6.35 2.16 -4.82
CA PHE A 60 -5.64 1.44 -3.77
C PHE A 60 -4.57 0.51 -4.32
N LEU A 61 -4.73 0.00 -5.55
CA LEU A 61 -3.72 -0.85 -6.19
C LEU A 61 -2.40 -0.08 -6.38
N LYS A 62 -2.46 1.18 -6.85
CA LYS A 62 -1.24 1.99 -7.03
C LYS A 62 -0.55 2.29 -5.70
N ALA A 63 -1.34 2.59 -4.67
CA ALA A 63 -0.82 2.82 -3.33
C ALA A 63 -0.21 1.55 -2.72
N ALA A 64 -0.82 0.39 -2.98
CA ALA A 64 -0.37 -0.89 -2.47
C ALA A 64 1.00 -1.31 -3.01
N VAL A 65 1.21 -1.21 -4.32
CA VAL A 65 2.51 -1.57 -4.90
C VAL A 65 3.63 -0.65 -4.42
N VAL A 66 3.36 0.65 -4.27
CA VAL A 66 4.33 1.62 -3.71
C VAL A 66 4.66 1.26 -2.25
N HIS A 67 3.65 0.91 -1.46
CA HIS A 67 3.81 0.53 -0.05
C HIS A 67 4.64 -0.75 0.11
N ASP A 68 4.31 -1.80 -0.66
CA ASP A 68 5.03 -3.07 -0.63
C ASP A 68 6.51 -2.90 -1.01
N ILE A 69 6.80 -2.13 -2.07
CA ILE A 69 8.19 -1.86 -2.48
C ILE A 69 8.95 -1.09 -1.39
N LEU A 70 8.34 -0.05 -0.82
CA LEU A 70 9.00 0.73 0.22
C LEU A 70 9.33 -0.10 1.47
N LEU A 71 8.41 -0.99 1.87
CA LEU A 71 8.65 -1.91 2.97
C LEU A 71 9.76 -2.92 2.66
N GLU A 72 9.79 -3.48 1.44
CA GLU A 72 10.83 -4.43 1.01
C GLU A 72 12.21 -3.78 0.84
N ASP A 73 12.26 -2.51 0.44
CA ASP A 73 13.48 -1.70 0.39
C ASP A 73 14.01 -1.33 1.79
N GLY A 74 13.31 -1.75 2.86
CA GLY A 74 13.72 -1.53 4.25
C GLY A 74 13.32 -0.16 4.80
N ASN A 75 12.43 0.57 4.13
CA ASN A 75 11.95 1.83 4.66
C ASN A 75 11.13 1.62 5.93
N GLY A 76 11.15 2.64 6.81
CA GLY A 76 10.30 2.67 7.98
C GLY A 76 8.83 2.53 7.57
N ALA A 77 8.08 1.70 8.26
CA ALA A 77 6.70 1.46 7.86
C ALA A 77 5.79 2.69 8.04
N VAL A 78 6.09 3.61 8.96
CA VAL A 78 5.37 4.90 9.06
C VAL A 78 5.57 5.74 7.79
N PHE A 79 6.76 5.70 7.23
CA PHE A 79 7.07 6.36 5.96
C PHE A 79 6.38 5.67 4.79
N SER A 80 6.37 4.34 4.77
CA SER A 80 5.65 3.57 3.75
C SER A 80 4.14 3.87 3.80
N ASP A 81 3.55 3.93 5.01
CA ASP A 81 2.13 4.25 5.22
C ASP A 81 1.78 5.67 4.73
N SER A 82 2.69 6.65 4.89
CA SER A 82 2.45 8.01 4.39
C SER A 82 2.49 8.05 2.86
N GLN A 83 3.41 7.33 2.22
CA GLN A 83 3.48 7.24 0.77
C GLN A 83 2.28 6.51 0.17
N TRP A 84 1.73 5.52 0.88
CA TRP A 84 0.45 4.91 0.50
C TRP A 84 -0.68 5.95 0.46
N PHE A 85 -0.77 6.81 1.49
CA PHE A 85 -1.81 7.84 1.56
C PHE A 85 -1.68 8.87 0.44
N ASP A 86 -0.46 9.34 0.16
CA ASP A 86 -0.18 10.26 -0.94
C ASP A 86 -0.48 9.64 -2.30
N ALA A 87 -0.11 8.37 -2.51
CA ALA A 87 -0.39 7.63 -3.74
C ALA A 87 -1.89 7.46 -3.99
N ALA A 88 -2.65 7.09 -2.95
CA ALA A 88 -4.09 6.96 -3.03
C ALA A 88 -4.78 8.32 -3.34
N ARG A 89 -4.31 9.41 -2.72
CA ARG A 89 -4.82 10.76 -3.00
C ARG A 89 -4.50 11.22 -4.42
N SER A 90 -3.27 11.00 -4.89
CA SER A 90 -2.84 11.33 -6.26
C SER A 90 -3.64 10.56 -7.30
N ALA A 91 -3.99 9.31 -7.01
CA ALA A 91 -4.82 8.49 -7.89
C ALA A 91 -6.28 8.99 -7.95
N GLY A 92 -6.72 9.85 -7.02
CA GLY A 92 -8.09 10.37 -6.97
C GLY A 92 -9.03 9.60 -6.05
N ALA A 93 -8.50 8.82 -5.10
CA ALA A 93 -9.32 8.10 -4.13
C ALA A 93 -10.22 9.07 -3.33
N PRO A 94 -11.50 8.72 -3.07
CA PRO A 94 -12.37 9.51 -2.23
C PRO A 94 -11.75 9.69 -0.84
N GLY A 95 -11.57 10.95 -0.40
CA GLY A 95 -10.78 11.26 0.80
C GLY A 95 -11.22 10.54 2.06
N LEU A 96 -12.53 10.33 2.25
CA LEU A 96 -13.06 9.57 3.38
C LEU A 96 -12.60 8.10 3.35
N LYS A 97 -12.62 7.44 2.19
CA LYS A 97 -12.17 6.04 2.06
C LYS A 97 -10.68 5.93 2.32
N THR A 98 -9.89 6.86 1.79
CA THR A 98 -8.44 6.91 2.00
C THR A 98 -8.09 7.05 3.48
N TRP A 99 -8.81 7.93 4.20
CA TRP A 99 -8.62 8.12 5.64
C TRP A 99 -8.98 6.87 6.44
N VAL A 100 -10.12 6.23 6.20
CA VAL A 100 -10.52 5.03 6.96
C VAL A 100 -9.53 3.88 6.68
N ALA A 101 -9.08 3.71 5.44
CA ALA A 101 -8.07 2.70 5.10
C ALA A 101 -6.72 2.99 5.78
N TYR A 102 -6.27 4.25 5.78
CA TYR A 102 -5.05 4.68 6.48
C TYR A 102 -5.12 4.43 7.98
N PHE A 103 -6.23 4.81 8.63
CA PHE A 103 -6.47 4.51 10.04
C PHE A 103 -6.56 3.00 10.30
N GLY A 104 -7.09 2.22 9.36
CA GLY A 104 -7.10 0.76 9.45
C GLY A 104 -5.69 0.15 9.49
N MET A 105 -4.77 0.63 8.64
CA MET A 105 -3.38 0.19 8.64
C MET A 105 -2.65 0.57 9.93
N MET A 106 -2.82 1.82 10.39
CA MET A 106 -2.29 2.26 11.69
C MET A 106 -2.85 1.45 12.84
N GLY A 107 -4.16 1.19 12.86
CA GLY A 107 -4.83 0.41 13.89
C GLY A 107 -4.34 -1.04 13.94
N ARG A 108 -4.19 -1.70 12.78
CA ARG A 108 -3.61 -3.05 12.69
C ARG A 108 -2.19 -3.08 13.27
N ARG A 109 -1.34 -2.12 12.90
CA ARG A 109 0.03 -2.03 13.42
C ARG A 109 0.05 -1.79 14.93
N PHE A 110 -0.81 -0.90 15.43
CA PHE A 110 -0.95 -0.64 16.85
C PHE A 110 -1.36 -1.89 17.62
N LEU A 111 -2.36 -2.64 17.12
CA LEU A 111 -2.77 -3.91 17.71
C LEU A 111 -1.64 -4.96 17.69
N GLN A 112 -0.90 -5.08 16.59
CA GLN A 112 0.29 -5.95 16.52
C GLN A 112 1.37 -5.57 17.52
N TRP A 113 1.58 -4.27 17.76
CA TRP A 113 2.51 -3.78 18.77
C TRP A 113 2.03 -4.08 20.20
N VAL A 114 0.73 -3.86 20.48
CA VAL A 114 0.10 -4.20 21.78
C VAL A 114 0.23 -5.70 22.05
N TRP A 115 -0.03 -6.54 21.05
CA TRP A 115 0.09 -8.00 21.19
C TRP A 115 1.55 -8.48 21.26
N SER A 116 2.48 -7.85 20.54
CA SER A 116 3.92 -8.17 20.64
C SER A 116 4.48 -7.85 22.03
N ARG A 117 3.95 -6.83 22.73
CA ARG A 117 4.31 -6.55 24.13
C ARG A 117 3.76 -7.57 25.12
N LYS A 118 2.62 -8.21 24.83
CA LYS A 118 2.10 -9.32 25.65
C LYS A 118 2.92 -10.61 25.51
N GLY A 119 3.79 -10.72 24.51
CA GLY A 119 4.58 -11.92 24.21
C GLY A 119 6.04 -11.91 24.70
N LYS A 120 6.53 -10.83 25.31
CA LYS A 120 7.86 -10.83 25.95
C LYS A 120 7.70 -11.10 27.44
N PRO A 121 8.07 -12.30 27.96
CA PRO A 121 8.31 -12.40 29.39
C PRO A 121 9.42 -11.40 29.72
N HIS A 122 9.16 -10.57 30.72
CA HIS A 122 10.22 -9.79 31.35
C HIS A 122 11.18 -10.82 31.96
N VAL A 123 12.34 -10.99 31.31
CA VAL A 123 13.53 -11.58 31.93
C VAL A 123 14.26 -10.45 32.63
#